data_AF-A0A1I0NPN0-F1
#
_entry.id   AF-A0A1I0NPN0-F1
#
_cell.length_a   1.000
_cell.length_b   1.000
_cell.length_c   1.000
_cell.angle_alpha   90.00
_cell.angle_beta   90.00
_cell.angle_gamma   90.00
#
_symmetry.space_group_name_H-M   'P 1'
#
loop_
_entity.id
_entity.type
_entity.pdbx_description
1 polymer ?
#
loop_
_entity_poly.entity_id
_entity_poly.type
_entity_poly.pdbx_seq_one_letter_code
_entity_poly.pdbx_strand_id
1 'polypeptide(L)'
;MKQIRTASRTTVADRRDLTTRLGVDVPGDGPLTWDSLAGKVESQTDSALASCGEAIRADLGAQLDRELIERERENVADEIQRLSAVRDVGVPDVPEGLYTEVAAPGWHLYDHLLDVGFFESVDENLPRFTADHIEHTTRELVLTEPLSAALDDVGFDESEKTAILTAVANNDERLARWVPSNQIPDGVEFDTENVPPLHQRAMGGVLLWINGLDRHLWQNEVLVTDDILDDAARYVKAMLGGLFVSATAACDLAGGGEGEDRFTDEQLTAAFTAGAAVQIISQEELLHDVFYITDEKRAPSELR
;
A
#
# COMPACT_ATOMS: atom_id res chain seq x y z
N MET A 1 -22.48 13.85 -5.32
CA MET A 1 -21.22 13.26 -4.85
C MET A 1 -20.26 14.41 -4.57
N LYS A 2 -19.99 14.71 -3.30
CA LYS A 2 -18.84 15.54 -2.97
C LYS A 2 -17.62 14.65 -3.18
N GLN A 3 -16.75 14.98 -4.12
CA GLN A 3 -15.40 14.41 -4.11
C GLN A 3 -14.83 14.69 -2.71
N ILE A 4 -14.32 13.65 -2.04
CA ILE A 4 -13.42 13.87 -0.91
C ILE A 4 -12.37 14.87 -1.40
N ARG A 5 -11.98 15.85 -0.60
CA ARG A 5 -10.78 16.64 -0.91
C ARG A 5 -9.55 15.75 -0.71
N THR A 6 -9.44 14.67 -1.50
CA THR A 6 -8.34 13.71 -1.56
C THR A 6 -7.12 14.27 -2.29
N ALA A 7 -6.99 15.59 -2.42
CA ALA A 7 -5.79 16.18 -3.02
C ALA A 7 -4.60 15.73 -2.16
N SER A 8 -3.90 14.71 -2.64
CA SER A 8 -2.83 14.09 -1.89
C SER A 8 -1.79 15.16 -1.61
N ARG A 9 -1.29 15.19 -0.37
CA ARG A 9 -0.35 16.22 0.09
C ARG A 9 1.06 16.08 -0.52
N THR A 10 1.18 15.46 -1.70
CA THR A 10 2.43 15.40 -2.46
C THR A 10 2.88 16.83 -2.79
N THR A 11 3.88 17.28 -2.03
CA THR A 11 4.43 18.62 -2.13
C THR A 11 5.27 18.75 -3.40
N VAL A 12 5.62 20.00 -3.77
CA VAL A 12 6.57 20.24 -4.86
C VAL A 12 7.94 19.62 -4.58
N ALA A 13 8.35 19.55 -3.30
CA ALA A 13 9.58 18.89 -2.90
C ALA A 13 9.49 17.38 -3.15
N ASP A 14 8.39 16.75 -2.74
CA ASP A 14 8.18 15.30 -2.94
C ASP A 14 8.22 14.91 -4.42
N ARG A 15 7.57 15.71 -5.28
CA ARG A 15 7.61 15.50 -6.74
C ARG A 15 9.02 15.65 -7.29
N ARG A 16 9.77 16.65 -6.82
CA ARG A 16 11.17 16.85 -7.23
C ARG A 16 12.03 15.67 -6.84
N ASP A 17 11.87 15.16 -5.62
CA ASP A 17 12.64 14.03 -5.12
C ASP A 17 12.31 12.76 -5.92
N LEU A 18 11.03 12.51 -6.21
CA LEU A 18 10.58 11.41 -7.07
C LEU A 18 11.21 11.49 -8.48
N THR A 19 11.12 12.66 -9.13
CA THR A 19 11.71 12.86 -10.47
C THR A 19 13.22 12.73 -10.47
N THR A 20 13.88 13.16 -9.39
CA THR A 20 15.35 13.04 -9.22
C THR A 20 15.75 11.57 -9.12
N ARG A 21 15.05 10.79 -8.29
CA ARG A 21 15.29 9.33 -8.14
C ARG A 21 15.05 8.57 -9.44
N LEU A 22 14.00 8.92 -10.18
CA LEU A 22 13.71 8.31 -11.47
C LEU A 22 14.65 8.80 -12.59
N GLY A 23 15.52 9.78 -12.34
CA GLY A 23 16.42 10.35 -13.34
C GLY A 23 15.70 11.04 -14.50
N VAL A 24 14.49 11.57 -14.26
CA VAL A 24 13.66 12.20 -15.29
C VAL A 24 13.64 13.72 -15.13
N ASP A 25 13.93 14.43 -16.21
CA ASP A 25 13.71 15.88 -16.27
C ASP A 25 12.25 16.18 -16.62
N VAL A 26 11.54 16.78 -15.68
CA VAL A 26 10.17 17.25 -15.90
C VAL A 26 10.18 18.78 -16.03
N PRO A 27 9.99 19.33 -17.25
CA PRO A 27 9.98 20.77 -17.42
C PRO A 27 8.70 21.39 -16.87
N GLY A 28 8.83 22.26 -15.87
CA GLY A 28 7.82 23.23 -15.44
C GLY A 28 6.95 22.85 -14.23
N ASP A 29 6.13 23.80 -13.77
CA ASP A 29 5.16 23.69 -12.66
C ASP A 29 3.91 22.84 -13.01
N GLY A 30 3.98 21.98 -14.03
CA GLY A 30 2.86 21.12 -14.44
C GLY A 30 2.56 20.01 -13.42
N PRO A 31 1.33 19.46 -13.40
CA PRO A 31 1.04 18.29 -12.57
C PRO A 31 1.89 17.10 -13.05
N LEU A 32 2.60 16.48 -12.12
CA LEU A 32 3.29 15.21 -12.35
C LEU A 32 2.23 14.10 -12.34
N THR A 33 2.16 13.32 -13.41
CA THR A 33 1.23 12.20 -13.57
C THR A 33 1.98 10.90 -13.82
N TRP A 34 1.34 9.76 -13.56
CA TRP A 34 1.92 8.44 -13.80
C TRP A 34 2.34 8.29 -15.27
N ASP A 35 1.43 8.61 -16.20
CA ASP A 35 1.69 8.55 -17.64
C ASP A 35 2.87 9.43 -18.08
N SER A 36 3.01 10.60 -17.45
CA SER A 36 4.13 11.51 -17.75
C SER A 36 5.48 10.96 -17.30
N LEU A 37 5.49 10.13 -16.26
CA LEU A 37 6.67 9.42 -15.78
C LEU A 37 6.96 8.20 -16.66
N ALA A 38 5.92 7.41 -16.99
CA ALA A 38 6.05 6.22 -17.84
C ALA A 38 6.65 6.55 -19.21
N GLY A 39 6.27 7.67 -19.81
CA GLY A 39 6.84 8.13 -21.08
C GLY A 39 8.29 8.66 -21.02
N LYS A 40 8.91 8.72 -19.83
CA LYS A 40 10.23 9.32 -19.61
C LYS A 40 11.23 8.41 -18.90
N VAL A 41 10.75 7.47 -18.09
CA VAL A 41 11.61 6.50 -17.42
C VAL A 41 12.15 5.53 -18.47
N GLU A 42 13.47 5.37 -18.51
CA GLU A 42 14.11 4.35 -19.34
C GLU A 42 13.90 2.97 -18.72
N SER A 43 13.49 1.99 -19.52
CA SER A 43 13.42 0.60 -19.10
C SER A 43 14.83 0.09 -18.78
N GLN A 44 15.02 -0.47 -17.58
CA GLN A 44 16.27 -1.09 -17.17
C GLN A 44 15.99 -2.51 -16.72
N THR A 45 16.56 -3.50 -17.42
CA THR A 45 16.43 -4.89 -16.97
C THR A 45 17.25 -5.10 -15.71
N ASP A 46 16.57 -5.33 -14.58
CA ASP A 46 17.22 -5.75 -13.34
C ASP A 46 17.10 -7.26 -13.16
N SER A 47 18.19 -7.97 -13.48
CA SER A 47 18.26 -9.42 -13.31
C SER A 47 18.03 -9.89 -11.87
N ALA A 48 18.29 -9.04 -10.86
CA ALA A 48 18.05 -9.39 -9.47
C ALA A 48 16.55 -9.41 -9.16
N LEU A 49 15.79 -8.38 -9.57
CA LEU A 49 14.33 -8.35 -9.42
C LEU A 49 13.66 -9.51 -10.17
N ALA A 50 14.14 -9.80 -11.38
CA ALA A 50 13.66 -10.91 -12.18
C ALA A 50 13.86 -12.25 -11.46
N SER A 51 15.05 -12.46 -10.89
CA SER A 51 15.37 -13.69 -10.17
C SER A 51 14.49 -13.88 -8.93
N CYS A 52 14.19 -12.79 -8.21
CA CYS A 52 13.26 -12.84 -7.08
C CYS A 52 11.84 -13.26 -7.50
N GLY A 53 11.32 -12.67 -8.58
CA GLY A 53 9.98 -12.98 -9.09
C GLY A 53 9.88 -14.42 -9.61
N GLU A 54 10.91 -14.89 -10.31
CA GLU A 54 11.00 -16.28 -10.78
C GLU A 54 10.96 -17.26 -9.59
N ALA A 55 11.71 -16.98 -8.53
CA ALA A 55 11.75 -17.81 -7.33
C ALA A 55 10.40 -17.87 -6.61
N ILE A 56 9.75 -16.71 -6.41
CA ILE A 56 8.40 -16.63 -5.83
C ILE A 56 7.39 -17.42 -6.67
N ARG A 57 7.46 -17.26 -8.00
CA ARG A 57 6.59 -17.95 -8.94
C ARG A 57 6.77 -19.46 -8.93
N ALA A 58 8.01 -19.93 -8.83
CA ALA A 58 8.31 -21.35 -8.72
C ALA A 58 7.76 -21.95 -7.42
N ASP A 59 7.77 -21.20 -6.32
CA ASP A 59 7.37 -21.69 -5.00
C ASP A 59 5.84 -21.67 -4.79
N LEU A 60 5.18 -20.59 -5.19
CA LEU A 60 3.78 -20.31 -4.82
C LEU A 60 2.76 -20.53 -5.92
N GLY A 61 3.16 -20.53 -7.20
CA GLY A 61 2.22 -20.42 -8.32
C GLY A 61 1.13 -21.52 -8.37
N ALA A 62 1.42 -22.73 -7.88
CA ALA A 62 0.45 -23.83 -7.86
C ALA A 62 -0.34 -23.96 -6.54
N GLN A 63 -0.03 -23.15 -5.53
CA GLN A 63 -0.60 -23.25 -4.18
C GLN A 63 -1.72 -22.24 -3.95
N LEU A 64 -1.73 -21.15 -4.72
CA LEU A 64 -2.68 -20.04 -4.60
C LEU A 64 -4.05 -20.40 -5.16
N ASP A 65 -5.11 -20.08 -4.40
CA ASP A 65 -6.49 -20.16 -4.86
C ASP A 65 -6.83 -18.90 -5.66
N ARG A 66 -6.65 -18.98 -6.98
CA ARG A 66 -6.90 -17.85 -7.88
C ARG A 66 -8.33 -17.32 -7.77
N GLU A 67 -9.33 -18.19 -7.69
CA GLU A 67 -10.74 -17.77 -7.63
C GLU A 67 -11.02 -16.98 -6.35
N LEU A 68 -10.46 -17.41 -5.22
CA LEU A 68 -10.54 -16.69 -3.96
C LEU A 68 -9.83 -15.33 -4.06
N ILE A 69 -8.59 -15.30 -4.55
CA ILE A 69 -7.80 -14.06 -4.64
C ILE A 69 -8.48 -13.05 -5.57
N GLU A 70 -8.97 -13.50 -6.73
CA GLU A 70 -9.66 -12.65 -7.70
C GLU A 70 -10.95 -12.06 -7.09
N ARG A 71 -11.75 -12.89 -6.40
CA ARG A 71 -12.95 -12.44 -5.69
C ARG A 71 -12.63 -11.43 -4.59
N GLU A 72 -11.68 -11.72 -3.72
CA GLU A 72 -11.36 -10.80 -2.61
C GLU A 72 -10.68 -9.52 -3.12
N ARG A 73 -9.92 -9.57 -4.22
CA ARG A 73 -9.39 -8.39 -4.91
C ARG A 73 -10.51 -7.49 -5.42
N GLU A 74 -11.54 -8.05 -6.04
CA GLU A 74 -12.75 -7.32 -6.47
C GLU A 74 -13.51 -6.74 -5.26
N ASN A 75 -13.67 -7.50 -4.18
CA ASN A 75 -14.29 -6.99 -2.95
C ASN A 75 -13.49 -5.82 -2.34
N VAL A 76 -12.15 -5.89 -2.34
CA VAL A 76 -11.29 -4.77 -1.91
C VAL A 76 -11.51 -3.54 -2.81
N ALA A 77 -11.63 -3.73 -4.12
CA ALA A 77 -11.95 -2.65 -5.06
C ALA A 77 -13.27 -1.96 -4.73
N ASP A 78 -14.32 -2.74 -4.45
CA ASP A 78 -15.63 -2.22 -4.05
C ASP A 78 -15.55 -1.40 -2.75
N GLU A 79 -14.79 -1.89 -1.76
CA GLU A 79 -14.60 -1.17 -0.50
C GLU A 79 -13.80 0.14 -0.68
N ILE A 80 -12.80 0.17 -1.58
CA ILE A 80 -12.09 1.40 -1.94
C ILE A 80 -13.08 2.45 -2.49
N GLN A 81 -14.02 2.04 -3.36
CA GLN A 81 -15.03 2.95 -3.90
C GLN A 81 -16.04 3.39 -2.83
N ARG A 82 -16.34 2.52 -1.85
CA ARG A 82 -17.25 2.80 -0.73
C ARG A 82 -16.71 3.83 0.26
N LEU A 83 -15.38 4.03 0.34
CA LEU A 83 -14.74 4.87 1.35
C LEU A 83 -15.27 6.31 1.43
N SER A 84 -15.68 6.91 0.31
CA SER A 84 -16.29 8.25 0.33
C SER A 84 -17.58 8.29 1.14
N ALA A 85 -18.41 7.25 1.01
CA ALA A 85 -19.63 7.11 1.79
C ALA A 85 -19.33 6.81 3.27
N VAL A 86 -18.29 6.01 3.54
CA VAL A 86 -17.82 5.74 4.92
C VAL A 86 -17.37 7.04 5.60
N ARG A 87 -16.56 7.86 4.92
CA ARG A 87 -16.15 9.19 5.40
C ARG A 87 -17.34 10.11 5.66
N ASP A 88 -18.35 10.09 4.78
CA ASP A 88 -19.52 10.98 4.87
C ASP A 88 -20.39 10.71 6.11
N VAL A 89 -20.32 9.49 6.69
CA VAL A 89 -20.99 9.16 7.95
C VAL A 89 -20.32 9.85 9.15
N GLY A 90 -19.01 10.09 9.09
CA GLY A 90 -18.26 10.77 10.14
C GLY A 90 -17.81 9.84 11.27
N VAL A 91 -17.97 10.29 12.51
CA VAL A 91 -17.62 9.46 13.69
C VAL A 91 -18.67 8.37 13.87
N PRO A 92 -18.27 7.09 14.04
CA PRO A 92 -19.22 6.00 14.21
C PRO A 92 -19.92 6.07 15.59
N ASP A 93 -21.19 5.67 15.63
CA ASP A 93 -22.01 5.63 16.86
C ASP A 93 -21.64 4.45 17.81
N VAL A 94 -20.88 3.48 17.30
CA VAL A 94 -20.50 2.23 17.97
C VAL A 94 -19.03 1.89 17.67
N PRO A 95 -18.35 1.11 18.55
CA PRO A 95 -16.92 0.82 18.40
C PRO A 95 -16.55 -0.13 17.25
N GLU A 96 -17.53 -0.75 16.61
CA GLU A 96 -17.39 -1.65 15.45
C GLU A 96 -18.32 -1.10 14.37
N GLY A 97 -17.77 -0.57 13.28
CA GLY A 97 -18.51 0.22 12.32
C GLY A 97 -18.06 -0.03 10.88
N LEU A 98 -18.14 1.03 10.07
CA LEU A 98 -17.95 0.93 8.63
C LEU A 98 -16.48 0.70 8.23
N TYR A 99 -15.51 1.19 9.02
CA TYR A 99 -14.09 0.93 8.72
C TYR A 99 -13.72 -0.54 9.00
N THR A 100 -14.26 -1.15 10.06
CA THR A 100 -14.12 -2.59 10.31
C THR A 100 -14.66 -3.41 9.14
N GLU A 101 -15.82 -3.06 8.59
CA GLU A 101 -16.39 -3.73 7.41
C GLU A 101 -15.50 -3.61 6.17
N VAL A 102 -14.93 -2.42 5.94
CA VAL A 102 -14.01 -2.15 4.82
C VAL A 102 -12.78 -3.06 4.84
N ALA A 103 -12.31 -3.48 6.01
CA ALA A 103 -11.16 -4.38 6.13
C ALA A 103 -11.47 -5.86 5.89
N ALA A 104 -12.75 -6.26 5.88
CA ALA A 104 -13.14 -7.68 5.90
C ALA A 104 -12.62 -8.49 4.69
N PRO A 105 -12.70 -8.00 3.43
CA PRO A 105 -12.14 -8.74 2.29
C PRO A 105 -10.62 -8.95 2.42
N GLY A 106 -9.93 -7.96 2.98
CA GLY A 106 -8.49 -8.06 3.22
C GLY A 106 -8.12 -9.13 4.24
N TRP A 107 -8.95 -9.38 5.26
CA TRP A 107 -8.75 -10.48 6.20
C TRP A 107 -8.90 -11.84 5.52
N HIS A 108 -9.91 -12.03 4.65
CA HIS A 108 -10.06 -13.28 3.91
C HIS A 108 -8.86 -13.56 2.99
N LEU A 109 -8.35 -12.52 2.31
CA LEU A 109 -7.15 -12.63 1.51
C LEU A 109 -5.93 -12.96 2.38
N TYR A 110 -5.75 -12.24 3.48
CA TYR A 110 -4.63 -12.44 4.42
C TYR A 110 -4.61 -13.87 4.98
N ASP A 111 -5.76 -14.40 5.41
CA ASP A 111 -5.87 -15.75 5.95
C ASP A 111 -5.50 -16.81 4.90
N HIS A 112 -5.96 -16.64 3.65
CA HIS A 112 -5.55 -17.53 2.56
C HIS A 112 -4.05 -17.48 2.29
N LEU A 113 -3.47 -16.28 2.19
CA LEU A 113 -2.03 -16.09 1.96
C LEU A 113 -1.20 -16.69 3.10
N LEU A 114 -1.66 -16.55 4.35
CA LEU A 114 -1.03 -17.16 5.51
C LEU A 114 -1.09 -18.70 5.43
N ASP A 115 -2.25 -19.27 5.11
CA ASP A 115 -2.46 -20.71 5.07
C ASP A 115 -1.60 -21.43 4.02
N VAL A 116 -1.29 -20.76 2.90
CA VAL A 116 -0.47 -21.31 1.81
C VAL A 116 1.03 -20.99 1.96
N GLY A 117 1.45 -20.39 3.08
CA GLY A 117 2.86 -20.03 3.32
C GLY A 117 3.40 -18.95 2.40
N PHE A 118 2.51 -18.09 1.86
CA PHE A 118 2.89 -17.03 0.93
C PHE A 118 3.89 -16.07 1.56
N PHE A 119 3.65 -15.68 2.81
CA PHE A 119 4.46 -14.64 3.45
C PHE A 119 5.88 -15.11 3.74
N GLU A 120 6.06 -16.37 4.16
CA GLU A 120 7.36 -16.99 4.37
C GLU A 120 8.14 -17.05 3.05
N SER A 121 7.51 -17.52 1.98
CA SER A 121 8.13 -17.60 0.66
C SER A 121 8.59 -16.23 0.15
N VAL A 122 7.75 -15.20 0.29
CA VAL A 122 8.09 -13.84 -0.13
C VAL A 122 9.22 -13.27 0.74
N ASP A 123 9.26 -13.56 2.04
CA ASP A 123 10.33 -13.10 2.93
C ASP A 123 11.68 -13.79 2.68
N GLU A 124 11.66 -15.04 2.21
CA GLU A 124 12.85 -15.77 1.77
C GLU A 124 13.42 -15.26 0.44
N ASN A 125 12.54 -14.86 -0.48
CA ASN A 125 12.93 -14.54 -1.86
C ASN A 125 13.09 -13.04 -2.15
N LEU A 126 12.44 -12.16 -1.38
CA LEU A 126 12.58 -10.71 -1.58
C LEU A 126 13.72 -10.10 -0.74
N PRO A 127 14.49 -9.17 -1.32
CA PRO A 127 15.50 -8.45 -0.58
C PRO A 127 14.85 -7.49 0.42
N ARG A 128 15.60 -7.13 1.47
CA ARG A 128 15.25 -5.99 2.32
C ARG A 128 15.16 -4.70 1.49
N PHE A 129 14.42 -3.72 2.00
CA PHE A 129 14.38 -2.39 1.39
C PHE A 129 15.76 -1.70 1.46
N THR A 130 16.41 -1.56 0.31
CA THR A 130 17.59 -0.71 0.11
C THR A 130 17.24 0.45 -0.81
N ALA A 131 18.03 1.52 -0.82
CA ALA A 131 17.81 2.65 -1.72
C ALA A 131 17.77 2.20 -3.20
N ASP A 132 18.73 1.36 -3.61
CA ASP A 132 18.79 0.81 -4.97
C ASP A 132 17.54 -0.03 -5.30
N HIS A 133 17.11 -0.91 -4.39
CA HIS A 133 15.92 -1.75 -4.59
C HIS A 133 14.64 -0.91 -4.71
N ILE A 134 14.51 0.13 -3.90
CA ILE A 134 13.39 1.07 -3.95
C ILE A 134 13.40 1.87 -5.26
N GLU A 135 14.56 2.31 -5.74
CA GLU A 135 14.68 3.01 -7.01
C GLU A 135 14.23 2.12 -8.17
N HIS A 136 14.78 0.91 -8.28
CA HIS A 136 14.41 -0.04 -9.33
C HIS A 136 12.92 -0.44 -9.25
N THR A 137 12.42 -0.73 -8.05
CA THR A 137 11.00 -0.99 -7.82
C THR A 137 10.13 0.16 -8.31
N THR A 138 10.49 1.41 -7.98
CA THR A 138 9.71 2.58 -8.41
C THR A 138 9.72 2.74 -9.93
N ARG A 139 10.86 2.49 -10.59
CA ARG A 139 10.96 2.51 -12.05
C ARG A 139 10.05 1.45 -12.68
N GLU A 140 10.12 0.21 -12.21
CA GLU A 140 9.32 -0.89 -12.74
C GLU A 140 7.82 -0.69 -12.53
N LEU A 141 7.41 -0.17 -11.36
CA LEU A 141 6.02 0.22 -11.13
C LEU A 141 5.54 1.21 -12.18
N VAL A 142 6.27 2.31 -12.38
CA VAL A 142 5.92 3.35 -13.36
C VAL A 142 5.72 2.77 -14.77
N LEU A 143 6.52 1.78 -15.14
CA LEU A 143 6.46 1.11 -16.44
C LEU A 143 5.37 0.02 -16.54
N THR A 144 4.71 -0.33 -15.43
CA THR A 144 3.67 -1.35 -15.39
C THR A 144 2.31 -0.76 -15.74
N GLU A 145 2.00 -0.65 -17.04
CA GLU A 145 0.72 -0.13 -17.54
C GLU A 145 -0.52 -0.83 -16.93
N PRO A 146 -0.57 -2.18 -16.82
CA PRO A 146 -1.74 -2.85 -16.24
C PRO A 146 -2.02 -2.45 -14.79
N LEU A 147 -0.97 -2.07 -14.03
CA LEU A 147 -1.12 -1.65 -12.64
C LEU A 147 -1.71 -0.23 -12.53
N SER A 148 -1.25 0.69 -13.38
CA SER A 148 -1.82 2.04 -13.45
C SER A 148 -3.31 1.97 -13.80
N ALA A 149 -3.66 1.18 -14.83
CA ALA A 149 -5.04 0.99 -15.25
C ALA A 149 -5.90 0.34 -14.14
N ALA A 150 -5.38 -0.68 -13.46
CA ALA A 150 -6.10 -1.32 -12.35
C ALA A 150 -6.38 -0.36 -11.19
N LEU A 151 -5.47 0.58 -10.90
CA LEU A 151 -5.68 1.62 -9.89
C LEU A 151 -6.74 2.64 -10.32
N ASP A 152 -6.78 2.99 -11.61
CA ASP A 152 -7.83 3.87 -12.17
C ASP A 152 -9.23 3.24 -12.03
N ASP A 153 -9.35 1.94 -12.34
CA ASP A 153 -10.60 1.20 -12.29
C ASP A 153 -11.21 1.14 -10.87
N VAL A 154 -10.36 1.15 -9.84
CA VAL A 154 -10.81 1.17 -8.44
C VAL A 154 -10.90 2.58 -7.85
N GLY A 155 -10.72 3.60 -8.68
CA GLY A 155 -11.01 4.99 -8.34
C GLY A 155 -9.84 5.76 -7.71
N PHE A 156 -8.58 5.35 -7.95
CA PHE A 156 -7.44 6.22 -7.68
C PHE A 156 -7.31 7.25 -8.79
N ASP A 157 -7.25 8.52 -8.42
CA ASP A 157 -6.90 9.58 -9.38
C ASP A 157 -5.38 9.70 -9.56
N GLU A 158 -4.95 10.47 -10.58
CA GLU A 158 -3.53 10.70 -10.86
C GLU A 158 -2.73 11.25 -9.67
N SER A 159 -3.36 12.07 -8.82
CA SER A 159 -2.69 12.61 -7.64
C SER A 159 -2.48 11.55 -6.57
N GLU A 160 -3.43 10.64 -6.41
CA GLU A 160 -3.34 9.51 -5.49
C GLU A 160 -2.36 8.44 -6.02
N LYS A 161 -2.36 8.13 -7.32
CA LYS A 161 -1.36 7.27 -7.97
C LYS A 161 0.06 7.84 -7.83
N THR A 162 0.23 9.14 -8.02
CA THR A 162 1.53 9.83 -7.81
C THR A 162 1.96 9.78 -6.34
N ALA A 163 1.00 9.85 -5.41
CA ALA A 163 1.29 9.73 -3.99
C ALA A 163 1.75 8.31 -3.60
N ILE A 164 1.19 7.27 -4.23
CA ILE A 164 1.70 5.89 -4.10
C ILE A 164 3.17 5.82 -4.54
N LEU A 165 3.49 6.32 -5.74
CA LEU A 165 4.88 6.35 -6.23
C LEU A 165 5.81 7.11 -5.29
N THR A 166 5.33 8.26 -4.78
CA THR A 166 6.08 9.08 -3.83
C THR A 166 6.33 8.34 -2.52
N ALA A 167 5.31 7.65 -1.99
CA ALA A 167 5.42 6.88 -0.76
C ALA A 167 6.48 5.79 -0.88
N VAL A 168 6.53 5.09 -2.00
CA VAL A 168 7.57 4.09 -2.28
C VAL A 168 8.92 4.77 -2.45
N ALA A 169 9.03 5.72 -3.39
CA ALA A 169 10.32 6.25 -3.81
C ALA A 169 11.01 7.07 -2.72
N ASN A 170 10.29 7.90 -1.96
CA ASN A 170 10.90 8.90 -1.08
C ASN A 170 11.09 8.44 0.38
N ASN A 171 10.75 7.20 0.73
CA ASN A 171 10.78 6.71 2.12
C ASN A 171 11.77 5.57 2.34
N ASP A 172 12.84 5.47 1.55
CA ASP A 172 13.85 4.40 1.65
C ASP A 172 14.46 4.28 3.06
N GLU A 173 14.80 5.38 3.73
CA GLU A 173 15.35 5.32 5.10
C GLU A 173 14.35 4.78 6.14
N ARG A 174 13.05 5.03 5.96
CA ARG A 174 11.99 4.51 6.83
C ARG A 174 11.75 3.05 6.53
N LEU A 175 11.61 2.71 5.25
CA LEU A 175 11.41 1.35 4.77
C LEU A 175 12.58 0.44 5.13
N ALA A 176 13.82 0.94 5.12
CA ALA A 176 15.00 0.17 5.53
C ALA A 176 14.98 -0.32 7.00
N ARG A 177 14.09 0.22 7.84
CA ARG A 177 13.87 -0.25 9.23
C ARG A 177 12.98 -1.49 9.26
N TRP A 178 12.22 -1.74 8.20
CA TRP A 178 11.43 -2.93 8.00
C TRP A 178 12.31 -3.98 7.31
N VAL A 179 12.82 -4.92 8.11
CA VAL A 179 13.72 -5.97 7.66
C VAL A 179 12.97 -7.31 7.59
N PRO A 180 13.19 -8.15 6.57
CA PRO A 180 12.73 -9.54 6.54
C PRO A 180 13.07 -10.27 7.84
N SER A 181 12.20 -11.15 8.32
CA SER A 181 12.38 -11.79 9.63
C SER A 181 13.66 -12.63 9.66
N ASN A 182 13.99 -13.27 8.54
CA ASN A 182 15.23 -14.04 8.34
C ASN A 182 16.51 -13.19 8.27
N GLN A 183 16.40 -11.86 8.22
CA GLN A 183 17.51 -10.90 8.11
C GLN A 183 17.67 -10.01 9.35
N ILE A 184 16.88 -10.24 10.41
CA ILE A 184 17.04 -9.52 11.68
C ILE A 184 18.40 -9.90 12.29
N PRO A 185 19.24 -8.92 12.68
CA PRO A 185 20.55 -9.20 13.25
C PRO A 185 20.48 -10.02 14.55
N ASP A 186 21.45 -10.91 14.75
CA ASP A 186 21.64 -11.62 16.02
C ASP A 186 21.88 -10.64 17.18
N GLY A 187 21.41 -11.00 18.37
CA GLY A 187 21.69 -10.27 19.62
C GLY A 187 20.81 -9.06 19.89
N VAL A 188 19.68 -8.91 19.18
CA VAL A 188 18.62 -7.97 19.54
C VAL A 188 17.91 -8.38 20.84
N GLU A 189 17.29 -7.42 21.53
CA GLU A 189 16.70 -7.64 22.86
C GLU A 189 15.41 -8.47 22.86
N PHE A 190 14.83 -8.72 21.70
CA PHE A 190 13.58 -9.46 21.52
C PHE A 190 13.81 -10.80 20.82
N ASP A 191 12.84 -11.70 20.98
CA ASP A 191 12.85 -13.00 20.34
C ASP A 191 12.55 -12.88 18.84
N THR A 192 13.56 -13.15 18.01
CA THR A 192 13.45 -13.05 16.55
C THR A 192 12.70 -14.21 15.92
N GLU A 193 12.60 -15.38 16.59
CA GLU A 193 11.91 -16.56 16.07
C GLU A 193 10.39 -16.36 15.96
N ASN A 194 9.84 -15.43 16.75
CA ASN A 194 8.42 -15.10 16.78
C ASN A 194 8.06 -13.83 15.98
N VAL A 195 9.02 -13.25 15.23
CA VAL A 195 8.73 -12.09 14.38
C VAL A 195 8.15 -12.58 13.05
N PRO A 196 6.90 -12.21 12.71
CA PRO A 196 6.32 -12.63 11.44
C PRO A 196 7.08 -12.03 10.24
N PRO A 197 7.07 -12.72 9.08
CA PRO A 197 7.49 -12.17 7.80
C PRO A 197 7.11 -10.71 7.57
N LEU A 198 7.97 -9.97 6.86
CA LEU A 198 7.77 -8.53 6.62
C LEU A 198 6.42 -8.24 5.96
N HIS A 199 6.08 -8.97 4.89
CA HIS A 199 4.85 -8.76 4.14
C HIS A 199 3.61 -9.13 4.96
N GLN A 200 3.72 -10.12 5.85
CA GLN A 200 2.67 -10.45 6.81
C GLN A 200 2.45 -9.30 7.80
N ARG A 201 3.54 -8.73 8.35
CA ARG A 201 3.45 -7.57 9.26
C ARG A 201 2.88 -6.34 8.57
N ALA A 202 3.27 -6.09 7.32
CA ALA A 202 2.76 -4.97 6.53
C ALA A 202 1.25 -5.10 6.30
N MET A 203 0.81 -6.23 5.75
CA MET A 203 -0.59 -6.47 5.42
C MET A 203 -1.47 -6.61 6.67
N GLY A 204 -1.07 -7.47 7.62
CA GLY A 204 -1.80 -7.66 8.87
C GLY A 204 -1.86 -6.39 9.73
N GLY A 205 -0.78 -5.60 9.75
CA GLY A 205 -0.74 -4.31 10.43
C GLY A 205 -1.78 -3.33 9.88
N VAL A 206 -1.85 -3.19 8.55
CA VAL A 206 -2.88 -2.39 7.89
C VAL A 206 -4.29 -2.83 8.28
N LEU A 207 -4.59 -4.12 8.21
CA LEU A 207 -5.93 -4.63 8.52
C LEU A 207 -6.31 -4.41 9.98
N LEU A 208 -5.35 -4.52 10.91
CA LEU A 208 -5.54 -4.21 12.32
C LEU A 208 -5.77 -2.72 12.56
N TRP A 209 -5.02 -1.84 11.89
CA TRP A 209 -5.20 -0.39 12.01
C TRP A 209 -6.57 0.06 11.50
N ILE A 210 -7.00 -0.44 10.34
CA ILE A 210 -8.33 -0.16 9.80
C ILE A 210 -9.41 -0.67 10.75
N ASN A 211 -9.28 -1.91 11.26
CA ASN A 211 -10.26 -2.48 12.18
C ASN A 211 -10.34 -1.74 13.54
N GLY A 212 -9.22 -1.17 14.00
CA GLY A 212 -9.17 -0.37 15.22
C GLY A 212 -9.69 1.07 15.07
N LEU A 213 -9.87 1.54 13.83
CA LEU A 213 -10.18 2.94 13.53
C LEU A 213 -11.56 3.36 14.04
N ASP A 214 -12.59 2.53 13.84
CA ASP A 214 -13.94 2.86 14.31
C ASP A 214 -13.96 3.10 15.83
N ARG A 215 -13.35 2.18 16.58
CA ARG A 215 -13.21 2.29 18.03
C ARG A 215 -12.48 3.55 18.45
N HIS A 216 -11.38 3.89 17.77
CA HIS A 216 -10.60 5.09 18.07
C HIS A 216 -11.40 6.36 17.85
N LEU A 217 -12.08 6.49 16.69
CA LEU A 217 -12.89 7.65 16.37
C LEU A 217 -14.06 7.79 17.36
N TRP A 218 -14.75 6.70 17.68
CA TRP A 218 -15.82 6.67 18.67
C TRP A 218 -15.34 7.11 20.07
N GLN A 219 -14.21 6.59 20.55
CA GLN A 219 -13.66 6.94 21.87
C GLN A 219 -13.19 8.40 21.96
N ASN A 220 -12.81 9.00 20.83
CA ASN A 220 -12.26 10.34 20.77
C ASN A 220 -13.19 11.34 20.07
N GLU A 221 -14.49 11.04 19.95
CA GLU A 221 -15.48 11.82 19.19
C GLU A 221 -15.35 13.34 19.41
N VAL A 222 -15.25 13.77 20.68
CA VAL A 222 -15.16 15.18 21.07
C VAL A 222 -13.88 15.89 20.62
N LEU A 223 -12.86 15.15 20.20
CA LEU A 223 -11.58 15.66 19.71
C LEU A 223 -11.46 15.60 18.18
N VAL A 224 -12.28 14.77 17.53
CA VAL A 224 -12.19 14.51 16.08
C VAL A 224 -12.68 15.73 15.29
N THR A 225 -11.96 16.05 14.22
CA THR A 225 -12.28 17.12 13.27
C THR A 225 -12.56 16.55 11.89
N ASP A 226 -13.16 17.36 11.01
CA ASP A 226 -13.32 16.99 9.59
C ASP A 226 -11.98 16.66 8.92
N ASP A 227 -10.90 17.36 9.29
CA ASP A 227 -9.55 17.10 8.75
C ASP A 227 -9.03 15.72 9.19
N ILE A 228 -9.27 15.32 10.45
CA ILE A 228 -8.92 13.98 10.95
C ILE A 228 -9.71 12.89 10.21
N LEU A 229 -10.99 13.13 9.92
CA LEU A 229 -11.83 12.20 9.16
C LEU A 229 -11.40 12.10 7.69
N ASP A 230 -11.02 13.23 7.07
CA ASP A 230 -10.45 13.25 5.72
C ASP A 230 -9.13 12.48 5.66
N ASP A 231 -8.24 12.68 6.65
CA ASP A 231 -6.98 11.96 6.75
C ASP A 231 -7.20 10.46 6.99
N ALA A 232 -8.14 10.08 7.87
CA ALA A 232 -8.50 8.69 8.09
C ALA A 232 -8.95 8.00 6.81
N ALA A 233 -9.92 8.58 6.09
CA ALA A 233 -10.41 8.01 4.84
C ALA A 233 -9.30 7.91 3.77
N ARG A 234 -8.44 8.93 3.68
CA ARG A 234 -7.31 8.96 2.74
C ARG A 234 -6.29 7.87 3.04
N TYR A 235 -5.88 7.70 4.30
CA TYR A 235 -4.90 6.68 4.66
C TYR A 235 -5.48 5.27 4.57
N VAL A 236 -6.76 5.07 4.91
CA VAL A 236 -7.46 3.80 4.64
C VAL A 236 -7.47 3.49 3.16
N LYS A 237 -7.76 4.47 2.29
CA LYS A 237 -7.69 4.27 0.84
C LYS A 237 -6.29 3.86 0.39
N ALA A 238 -5.25 4.55 0.84
CA ALA A 238 -3.87 4.22 0.47
C ALA A 238 -3.46 2.82 0.96
N MET A 239 -3.82 2.46 2.20
CA MET A 239 -3.59 1.14 2.78
C MET A 239 -4.27 0.02 1.98
N LEU A 240 -5.55 0.19 1.61
CA LEU A 240 -6.28 -0.74 0.73
C LEU A 240 -5.72 -0.74 -0.69
N GLY A 241 -5.22 0.39 -1.18
CA GLY A 241 -4.52 0.48 -2.46
C GLY A 241 -3.28 -0.41 -2.49
N GLY A 242 -2.44 -0.35 -1.45
CA GLY A 242 -1.29 -1.25 -1.31
C GLY A 242 -1.70 -2.73 -1.24
N LEU A 243 -2.79 -3.03 -0.51
CA LEU A 243 -3.38 -4.38 -0.48
C LEU A 243 -3.86 -4.84 -1.86
N PHE A 244 -4.54 -3.98 -2.61
CA PHE A 244 -5.05 -4.26 -3.94
C PHE A 244 -3.92 -4.49 -4.95
N VAL A 245 -2.82 -3.73 -4.86
CA VAL A 245 -1.60 -3.94 -5.67
C VAL A 245 -1.02 -5.33 -5.38
N SER A 246 -0.86 -5.70 -4.10
CA SER A 246 -0.37 -7.04 -3.72
C SER A 246 -1.33 -8.15 -4.15
N ALA A 247 -2.65 -7.96 -4.03
CA ALA A 247 -3.66 -8.91 -4.46
C ALA A 247 -3.66 -9.10 -5.99
N THR A 248 -3.42 -8.03 -6.75
CA THR A 248 -3.29 -8.08 -8.21
C THR A 248 -2.07 -8.91 -8.61
N ALA A 249 -0.93 -8.70 -7.96
CA ALA A 249 0.27 -9.50 -8.16
C ALA A 249 0.08 -10.98 -7.76
N ALA A 250 -0.59 -11.26 -6.64
CA ALA A 250 -0.91 -12.62 -6.21
C ALA A 250 -1.89 -13.31 -7.19
N CYS A 251 -2.83 -12.58 -7.77
CA CYS A 251 -3.76 -13.09 -8.77
C CYS A 251 -3.02 -13.47 -10.07
N ASP A 252 -2.08 -12.64 -10.54
CA ASP A 252 -1.19 -12.97 -11.67
C ASP A 252 -0.36 -14.23 -11.39
N LEU A 253 0.16 -14.32 -10.17
CA LEU A 253 1.00 -15.42 -9.70
C LEU A 253 0.26 -16.76 -9.72
N ALA A 254 -1.00 -16.78 -9.27
CA ALA A 254 -1.86 -17.96 -9.25
C ALA A 254 -2.22 -18.49 -10.65
N GLY A 255 -2.00 -17.68 -11.70
CA GLY A 255 -2.11 -18.08 -13.10
C GLY A 255 -3.54 -18.26 -13.62
N GLY A 256 -3.72 -18.16 -14.94
CA GLY A 256 -4.98 -18.41 -15.66
C GLY A 256 -5.32 -17.31 -16.69
N GLY A 257 -5.49 -17.72 -17.94
CA GLY A 257 -5.67 -16.84 -19.08
C GLY A 257 -4.52 -17.01 -20.08
N GLU A 258 -4.71 -17.90 -21.06
CA GLU A 258 -3.95 -17.79 -22.31
C GLU A 258 -4.38 -16.49 -22.99
N GLY A 259 -3.53 -15.47 -22.96
CA GLY A 259 -3.79 -14.16 -23.55
C GLY A 259 -3.05 -13.08 -22.79
N GLU A 260 -2.07 -12.50 -23.47
CA GLU A 260 -1.30 -11.27 -23.18
C GLU A 260 -1.91 -10.39 -22.07
N ASP A 261 -1.30 -10.44 -20.87
CA ASP A 261 -1.16 -9.35 -19.87
C ASP A 261 -0.66 -9.94 -18.53
N ARG A 262 0.37 -10.79 -18.58
CA ARG A 262 1.01 -11.34 -17.37
C ARG A 262 2.12 -10.39 -16.90
N PHE A 263 2.25 -10.18 -15.60
CA PHE A 263 3.43 -9.51 -15.06
C PHE A 263 4.71 -10.27 -15.40
N THR A 264 5.74 -9.53 -15.83
CA THR A 264 7.11 -10.07 -15.81
C THR A 264 7.53 -10.36 -14.38
N ASP A 265 8.61 -11.13 -14.19
CA ASP A 265 9.10 -11.43 -12.85
C ASP A 265 9.60 -10.16 -12.13
N GLU A 266 10.14 -9.19 -12.86
CA GLU A 266 10.50 -7.86 -12.32
C GLU A 266 9.26 -7.10 -11.86
N GLN A 267 8.19 -7.07 -12.67
CA GLN A 267 6.93 -6.40 -12.33
C GLN A 267 6.24 -7.04 -11.13
N LEU A 268 6.28 -8.38 -11.03
CA LEU A 268 5.76 -9.12 -9.89
C LEU A 268 6.49 -8.73 -8.59
N THR A 269 7.83 -8.72 -8.63
CA THR A 269 8.67 -8.30 -7.50
C THR A 269 8.40 -6.84 -7.12
N ALA A 270 8.30 -5.96 -8.12
CA ALA A 270 8.03 -4.54 -7.91
C ALA A 270 6.65 -4.33 -7.27
N ALA A 271 5.62 -5.03 -7.74
CA ALA A 271 4.26 -4.93 -7.20
C ALA A 271 4.18 -5.40 -5.74
N PHE A 272 4.80 -6.53 -5.37
CA PHE A 272 4.83 -6.96 -3.96
C PHE A 272 5.60 -5.98 -3.07
N THR A 273 6.78 -5.55 -3.50
CA THR A 273 7.61 -4.57 -2.77
C THR A 273 6.85 -3.24 -2.58
N ALA A 274 6.21 -2.75 -3.63
CA ALA A 274 5.45 -1.51 -3.62
C ALA A 274 4.20 -1.58 -2.75
N GLY A 275 3.43 -2.66 -2.87
CA GLY A 275 2.24 -2.89 -2.05
C GLY A 275 2.58 -2.86 -0.57
N ALA A 276 3.63 -3.59 -0.17
CA ALA A 276 4.13 -3.58 1.21
C ALA A 276 4.64 -2.19 1.64
N ALA A 277 5.40 -1.50 0.80
CA ALA A 277 5.90 -0.16 1.11
C ALA A 277 4.76 0.86 1.32
N VAL A 278 3.74 0.86 0.45
CA VAL A 278 2.55 1.72 0.60
C VAL A 278 1.80 1.39 1.88
N GLN A 279 1.61 0.11 2.18
CA GLN A 279 0.95 -0.35 3.40
C GLN A 279 1.71 0.12 4.66
N ILE A 280 3.04 -0.06 4.69
CA ILE A 280 3.92 0.37 5.78
C ILE A 280 3.87 1.88 6.00
N ILE A 281 4.05 2.67 4.94
CA ILE A 281 4.04 4.12 5.08
C ILE A 281 2.66 4.62 5.51
N SER A 282 1.60 4.12 4.88
CA SER A 282 0.24 4.59 5.15
C SER A 282 -0.23 4.26 6.57
N GLN A 283 0.16 3.10 7.14
CA GLN A 283 -0.16 2.79 8.54
C GLN A 283 0.62 3.67 9.53
N GLU A 284 1.89 4.01 9.23
CA GLU A 284 2.67 4.94 10.05
C GLU A 284 2.07 6.35 9.99
N GLU A 285 1.67 6.83 8.82
CA GLU A 285 1.04 8.14 8.67
C GLU A 285 -0.35 8.20 9.34
N LEU A 286 -1.17 7.14 9.22
CA LEU A 286 -2.46 7.05 9.94
C LEU A 286 -2.25 7.21 11.45
N LEU A 287 -1.25 6.52 12.01
CA LEU A 287 -0.91 6.63 13.42
C LEU A 287 -0.63 8.10 13.80
N HIS A 288 0.19 8.79 13.03
CA HIS A 288 0.60 10.17 13.32
C HIS A 288 -0.49 11.21 13.09
N ASP A 289 -1.34 11.01 12.08
CA ASP A 289 -2.31 12.02 11.67
C ASP A 289 -3.70 11.83 12.28
N VAL A 290 -4.07 10.60 12.61
CA VAL A 290 -5.41 10.25 13.08
C VAL A 290 -5.40 9.78 14.53
N PHE A 291 -4.43 8.94 14.91
CA PHE A 291 -4.38 8.39 16.27
C PHE A 291 -3.73 9.34 17.27
N TYR A 292 -2.65 10.02 16.89
CA TYR A 292 -2.00 11.03 17.73
C TYR A 292 -2.66 12.40 17.60
N ILE A 293 -3.84 12.54 18.22
CA ILE A 293 -4.58 13.81 18.24
C ILE A 293 -3.88 14.81 19.19
N THR A 294 -3.19 15.79 18.60
CA THR A 294 -2.52 16.87 19.35
C THR A 294 -3.45 18.04 19.64
N ASP A 295 -3.05 18.95 20.55
CA ASP A 295 -3.79 20.18 20.88
C ASP A 295 -4.04 21.09 19.67
N GLU A 296 -3.18 21.02 18.66
CA GLU A 296 -3.28 21.82 17.43
C GLU A 296 -4.29 21.24 16.43
N LYS A 297 -4.50 19.91 16.46
CA LYS A 297 -5.37 19.19 15.53
C LYS A 297 -6.79 19.00 16.05
N ARG A 298 -6.94 18.89 17.37
CA ARG A 298 -8.24 18.56 17.99
C ARG A 298 -9.29 19.64 17.80
N ALA A 299 -10.55 19.20 17.89
CA ALA A 299 -11.68 20.12 17.96
C ALA A 299 -11.53 21.11 19.15
N PRO A 300 -11.94 22.38 18.98
CA PRO A 300 -11.84 23.38 20.03
C PRO A 300 -12.71 23.00 21.23
N SER A 301 -12.21 23.29 22.44
CA SER A 301 -12.96 23.05 23.68
C SER A 301 -14.15 24.00 23.78
N GLU A 302 -15.35 23.46 24.02
CA GLU A 302 -16.57 24.22 24.31
C GLU A 302 -16.57 24.85 25.71
N LEU A 303 -15.61 24.50 26.58
CA LEU A 303 -15.49 25.02 27.95
C LEU A 303 -14.73 26.37 28.03
N ARG A 304 -14.65 27.13 26.94
CA ARG A 304 -14.01 28.46 26.88
C ARG A 304 -15.00 29.60 27.09
#